data_AF-A0A841RVA3-F1
#
_entry.id   AF-A0A841RVA3-F1
#
_cell.length_a   1.000
_cell.length_b   1.000
_cell.length_c   1.000
_cell.angle_alpha   90.00
_cell.angle_beta   90.00
_cell.angle_gamma   90.00
#
_symmetry.space_group_name_H-M   'P 1'
#
loop_
_entity.id
_entity.type
_entity.pdbx_description
1 polymer ?
#
loop_
_entity_poly.entity_id
_entity_poly.type
_entity_poly.pdbx_seq_one_letter_code
_entity_poly.pdbx_strand_id
1 'polypeptide(L)'
;MKKWLRKTIVLLISILTLGLYVPPIHLDAEIDDVDKGEITPKEADFTERSTAIIEEEAPESTKSTNDLYRESLVEVAKEQVMIKLGDKIASKIEVPLTEEVLPNLESVLDHVFDMVGEEQSQYLVISEEPAAGYGERIFNLYDMSKQENIAKFHVTRVKKPQDGHYFQFHYHLADDQYEEHFPIAEVHWGKNTPPKWMM
;
A
#
# COMPACT_ATOMS: atom_id res chain seq x y z
N MET A 1 43.73 -18.73 -27.91
CA MET A 1 42.45 -18.08 -27.57
C MET A 1 42.57 -17.45 -26.19
N LYS A 2 42.31 -16.13 -26.10
CA LYS A 2 42.65 -15.29 -24.93
C LYS A 2 41.89 -15.83 -23.71
N LYS A 3 42.59 -16.42 -22.74
CA LYS A 3 42.03 -17.10 -21.54
C LYS A 3 41.04 -16.22 -20.75
N TRP A 4 41.10 -14.91 -20.98
CA TRP A 4 40.21 -13.90 -20.40
C TRP A 4 38.75 -14.02 -20.88
N LEU A 5 38.51 -14.35 -22.16
CA LEU A 5 37.16 -14.52 -22.71
C LEU A 5 36.44 -15.76 -22.13
N ARG A 6 37.21 -16.80 -21.78
CA ARG A 6 36.65 -18.00 -21.14
C ARG A 6 36.15 -17.69 -19.72
N LYS A 7 36.79 -16.75 -19.01
CA LYS A 7 36.40 -16.37 -17.65
C LYS A 7 35.09 -15.58 -17.64
N THR A 8 34.89 -14.69 -18.61
CA THR A 8 33.64 -13.90 -18.70
C THR A 8 32.45 -14.77 -19.06
N ILE A 9 32.62 -15.74 -19.98
CA ILE A 9 31.56 -16.69 -20.34
C ILE A 9 31.12 -17.55 -19.15
N VAL A 10 32.06 -18.07 -18.36
CA VAL A 10 31.73 -18.90 -17.19
C VAL A 10 30.99 -18.10 -16.12
N LEU A 11 31.38 -16.83 -15.89
CA LEU A 11 30.67 -15.93 -14.98
C LEU A 11 29.23 -15.67 -15.43
N LEU A 12 29.03 -15.43 -16.73
CA LEU A 12 27.71 -15.12 -17.30
C LEU A 12 26.75 -16.31 -17.25
N ILE A 13 27.25 -17.51 -17.55
CA ILE A 13 26.49 -18.76 -17.41
C ILE A 13 26.09 -18.99 -15.95
N SER A 14 27.02 -18.76 -15.00
CA SER A 14 26.74 -18.92 -13.57
C SER A 14 25.58 -18.02 -13.11
N ILE A 15 25.56 -16.75 -13.53
CA ILE A 15 24.50 -15.80 -13.16
C ILE A 15 23.17 -16.22 -13.78
N LEU A 16 23.17 -16.65 -15.05
CA LEU A 16 21.95 -17.17 -15.69
C LEU A 16 21.41 -18.41 -14.96
N THR A 17 22.26 -19.37 -14.61
CA THR A 17 21.80 -20.63 -13.99
C THR A 17 21.36 -20.47 -12.54
N LEU A 18 21.99 -19.55 -11.78
CA LEU A 18 21.63 -19.32 -10.38
C LEU A 18 20.50 -18.29 -10.21
N GLY A 19 20.30 -17.39 -11.18
CA GLY A 19 19.22 -16.39 -11.16
C GLY A 19 17.87 -16.89 -11.69
N LEU A 20 17.85 -17.99 -12.44
CA LEU A 20 16.63 -18.56 -13.06
C LEU A 20 16.16 -19.87 -12.41
N TYR A 21 16.83 -20.35 -11.36
CA TYR A 21 16.42 -21.57 -10.67
C TYR A 21 15.30 -21.27 -9.66
N VAL A 22 14.06 -21.28 -10.15
CA VAL A 22 12.86 -21.33 -9.31
C VAL A 22 12.47 -22.80 -9.14
N PRO A 23 12.51 -23.38 -7.92
CA PRO A 23 12.10 -24.76 -7.71
C PRO A 23 10.61 -24.92 -8.04
N PRO A 24 10.19 -25.97 -8.77
CA PRO A 24 8.78 -26.24 -8.98
C PRO A 24 8.13 -26.57 -7.63
N ILE A 25 7.19 -25.73 -7.21
CA ILE A 25 6.27 -26.06 -6.12
C ILE A 25 5.27 -27.10 -6.64
N HIS A 26 5.51 -28.37 -6.32
CA HIS A 26 4.51 -29.41 -6.53
C HIS A 26 3.42 -29.26 -5.47
N LEU A 27 2.33 -28.58 -5.83
CA LEU A 27 1.08 -28.60 -5.09
C LEU A 27 0.36 -29.90 -5.46
N ASP A 28 0.60 -30.96 -4.68
CA ASP A 28 -0.27 -32.13 -4.68
C ASP A 28 -1.59 -31.74 -4.01
N ALA A 29 -2.53 -31.24 -4.81
CA ALA A 29 -3.92 -31.12 -4.41
C ALA A 29 -4.63 -32.43 -4.75
N GLU A 30 -4.68 -33.32 -3.77
CA GLU A 30 -5.61 -34.46 -3.72
C GLU A 30 -7.03 -33.85 -3.62
N ILE A 31 -7.71 -33.73 -4.77
CA ILE A 31 -9.13 -33.37 -4.83
C ILE A 31 -9.91 -34.67 -4.74
N ASP A 32 -10.36 -34.98 -3.53
CA ASP A 32 -11.37 -35.99 -3.28
C ASP A 32 -12.74 -35.51 -3.81
N ASP A 33 -13.45 -36.49 -4.37
CA ASP A 33 -14.73 -36.44 -5.08
C ASP A 33 -15.79 -35.50 -4.50
N VAL A 34 -16.42 -34.70 -5.38
CA VAL A 34 -17.81 -34.27 -5.16
C VAL A 34 -18.63 -34.46 -6.44
N ASP A 35 -19.76 -35.10 -6.20
CA ASP A 35 -20.69 -35.80 -7.07
C ASP A 35 -21.33 -34.99 -8.22
N LYS A 36 -21.70 -35.74 -9.26
CA LYS A 36 -22.43 -35.33 -10.46
C LYS A 36 -23.80 -34.74 -10.14
N GLY A 37 -24.17 -33.69 -10.87
CA GLY A 37 -25.56 -33.20 -10.93
C GLY A 37 -25.82 -32.42 -12.21
N GLU A 38 -26.12 -33.14 -13.29
CA GLU A 38 -26.59 -32.65 -14.58
C GLU A 38 -27.99 -32.03 -14.47
N ILE A 39 -28.23 -30.83 -15.03
CA ILE A 39 -29.48 -30.49 -15.73
C ILE A 39 -29.32 -29.23 -16.61
N THR A 40 -29.90 -29.34 -17.81
CA THR A 40 -29.85 -28.46 -18.99
C THR A 40 -30.76 -27.22 -18.89
N PRO A 41 -30.58 -26.19 -19.75
CA PRO A 41 -31.18 -24.86 -19.62
C PRO A 41 -32.59 -24.77 -20.26
N LYS A 42 -33.44 -23.89 -19.72
CA LYS A 42 -34.75 -23.57 -20.31
C LYS A 42 -35.03 -22.07 -20.28
N GLU A 43 -35.11 -21.48 -21.46
CA GLU A 43 -35.66 -20.14 -21.70
C GLU A 43 -37.16 -20.10 -21.41
N ALA A 44 -37.63 -18.97 -20.87
CA ALA A 44 -39.01 -18.51 -21.03
C ALA A 44 -39.06 -16.99 -20.82
N ASP A 45 -39.20 -16.29 -21.94
CA ASP A 45 -39.62 -14.90 -22.10
C ASP A 45 -41.07 -14.72 -21.65
N PHE A 46 -41.36 -13.67 -20.87
CA PHE A 46 -42.70 -13.07 -20.80
C PHE A 46 -42.61 -11.59 -20.38
N THR A 47 -42.94 -10.75 -21.35
CA THR A 47 -43.08 -9.29 -21.28
C THR A 47 -44.40 -8.90 -20.59
N GLU A 48 -44.39 -7.82 -19.78
CA GLU A 48 -45.29 -6.65 -19.92
C GLU A 48 -45.30 -5.72 -18.68
N ARG A 49 -44.81 -4.49 -18.90
CA ARG A 49 -45.46 -3.20 -18.63
C ARG A 49 -45.81 -2.79 -17.19
N SER A 50 -45.04 -1.82 -16.67
CA SER A 50 -45.64 -0.61 -16.07
C SER A 50 -44.71 0.59 -16.24
N THR A 51 -45.27 1.61 -16.88
CA THR A 51 -44.70 2.94 -17.09
C THR A 51 -44.92 3.73 -15.81
N ALA A 52 -43.85 4.00 -15.07
CA ALA A 52 -43.82 5.07 -14.08
C ALA A 52 -42.78 6.07 -14.55
N ILE A 53 -43.26 7.25 -14.92
CA ILE A 53 -42.43 8.43 -15.16
C ILE A 53 -41.82 8.77 -13.80
N ILE A 54 -40.54 8.47 -13.63
CA ILE A 54 -39.75 8.97 -12.51
C ILE A 54 -39.03 10.20 -13.04
N GLU A 55 -39.40 11.32 -12.43
CA GLU A 55 -38.78 12.63 -12.51
C GLU A 55 -37.25 12.50 -12.46
N GLU A 56 -36.56 13.03 -13.46
CA GLU A 56 -35.09 13.12 -13.48
C GLU A 56 -34.65 13.99 -12.29
N GLU A 57 -34.40 13.36 -11.13
CA GLU A 57 -33.47 13.91 -10.17
C GLU A 57 -32.11 13.99 -10.87
N ALA A 58 -31.57 15.21 -10.88
CA ALA A 58 -30.24 15.52 -11.41
C ALA A 58 -29.23 14.46 -10.96
N PRO A 59 -28.30 14.02 -11.83
CA PRO A 59 -27.37 12.98 -11.45
C PRO A 59 -26.58 13.45 -10.24
N GLU A 60 -26.74 12.75 -9.11
CA GLU A 60 -25.68 12.66 -8.11
C GLU A 60 -24.40 12.44 -8.91
N SER A 61 -23.40 13.30 -8.74
CA SER A 61 -22.14 13.18 -9.44
C SER A 61 -21.57 11.80 -9.12
N THR A 62 -21.74 10.85 -10.04
CA THR A 62 -21.18 9.52 -9.90
C THR A 62 -19.68 9.71 -9.88
N LYS A 63 -19.04 9.46 -8.72
CA LYS A 63 -17.58 9.53 -8.56
C LYS A 63 -16.91 8.77 -9.70
N SER A 64 -15.84 9.35 -10.26
CA SER A 64 -15.06 8.66 -11.29
C SER A 64 -14.49 7.36 -10.73
N THR A 65 -14.26 6.36 -11.59
CA THR A 65 -13.53 5.15 -11.20
C THR A 65 -12.15 5.49 -10.61
N ASN A 66 -11.50 6.55 -11.11
CA ASN A 66 -10.24 7.04 -10.56
C ASN A 66 -10.39 7.58 -9.13
N ASP A 67 -11.46 8.33 -8.85
CA ASP A 67 -11.72 8.88 -7.52
C ASP A 67 -11.96 7.76 -6.50
N LEU A 68 -12.76 6.76 -6.87
CA LEU A 68 -13.00 5.58 -6.05
C LEU A 68 -11.71 4.78 -5.80
N TYR A 69 -10.83 4.68 -6.80
CA TYR A 69 -9.54 4.02 -6.63
C TYR A 69 -8.64 4.79 -5.66
N ARG A 70 -8.53 6.11 -5.81
CA ARG A 70 -7.75 6.97 -4.91
C ARG A 70 -8.25 6.86 -3.47
N GLU A 71 -9.56 6.92 -3.25
CA GLU A 71 -10.17 6.72 -1.94
C GLU A 71 -9.81 5.35 -1.36
N SER A 72 -9.88 4.28 -2.17
CA SER A 72 -9.48 2.95 -1.72
C SER A 72 -8.00 2.88 -1.32
N LEU A 73 -7.12 3.56 -2.06
CA LEU A 73 -5.69 3.58 -1.79
C LEU A 73 -5.36 4.37 -0.51
N VAL A 74 -6.08 5.46 -0.26
CA VAL A 74 -6.01 6.22 0.99
C VAL A 74 -6.43 5.35 2.18
N GLU A 75 -7.52 4.59 2.06
CA GLU A 75 -7.95 3.69 3.15
C GLU A 75 -6.93 2.58 3.43
N VAL A 76 -6.32 2.00 2.39
CA VAL A 76 -5.21 1.04 2.57
C VAL A 76 -4.01 1.71 3.24
N ALA A 77 -3.67 2.96 2.93
CA ALA A 77 -2.59 3.68 3.60
C ALA A 77 -2.86 3.89 5.09
N LYS A 78 -4.10 4.26 5.44
CA LYS A 78 -4.55 4.40 6.83
C LYS A 78 -4.44 3.06 7.57
N GLU A 79 -4.85 1.96 6.93
CA GLU A 79 -4.70 0.61 7.49
C GLU A 79 -3.23 0.25 7.77
N GLN A 80 -2.32 0.56 6.84
CA GLN A 80 -0.88 0.33 7.03
C GLN A 80 -0.31 1.09 8.23
N VAL A 81 -0.79 2.31 8.50
CA VAL A 81 -0.45 3.05 9.72
C VAL A 81 -0.98 2.31 10.96
N MET A 82 -2.21 1.81 10.94
CA MET A 82 -2.78 1.06 12.05
C MET A 82 -2.00 -0.22 12.34
N ILE A 83 -1.66 -1.00 11.31
CA ILE A 83 -0.84 -2.22 11.41
C ILE A 83 0.53 -1.88 12.02
N LYS A 84 1.19 -0.83 11.51
CA LYS A 84 2.50 -0.39 12.00
C LYS A 84 2.50 -0.09 13.49
N LEU A 85 1.49 0.64 13.96
CA LEU A 85 1.38 1.06 15.35
C LEU A 85 0.96 -0.10 16.25
N GLY A 86 0.06 -0.95 15.75
CA GLY A 86 -0.60 -2.00 16.52
C GLY A 86 -1.50 -1.43 17.63
N ASP A 87 -2.34 -2.30 18.20
CA ASP A 87 -3.40 -1.90 19.12
C ASP A 87 -2.91 -1.06 20.31
N LYS A 88 -1.77 -1.44 20.88
CA LYS A 88 -1.24 -0.80 22.09
C LYS A 88 -0.79 0.64 21.86
N ILE A 89 -0.19 0.92 20.70
CA ILE A 89 0.24 2.28 20.38
C ILE A 89 -0.97 3.07 19.91
N ALA A 90 -1.71 2.54 18.93
CA ALA A 90 -2.86 3.20 18.33
C ALA A 90 -3.90 3.65 19.36
N SER A 91 -4.27 2.77 20.31
CA SER A 91 -5.22 3.12 21.39
C SER A 91 -4.74 4.24 22.32
N LYS A 92 -3.43 4.32 22.59
CA LYS A 92 -2.91 5.35 23.50
C LYS A 92 -2.80 6.71 22.83
N ILE A 93 -2.55 6.75 21.52
CA ILE A 93 -2.43 7.99 20.74
C ILE A 93 -3.65 8.20 19.82
N GLU A 94 -4.81 7.64 20.18
CA GLU A 94 -5.99 7.62 19.32
C GLU A 94 -6.41 9.01 18.86
N VAL A 95 -6.50 9.98 19.77
CA VAL A 95 -6.90 11.36 19.47
C VAL A 95 -5.96 12.02 18.45
N PRO A 96 -4.64 12.14 18.69
CA PRO A 96 -3.75 12.72 17.67
C PRO A 96 -3.62 11.85 16.41
N LEU A 97 -3.85 10.53 16.50
CA LEU A 97 -3.88 9.67 15.33
C LEU A 97 -5.04 10.03 14.40
N THR A 98 -6.26 10.18 14.93
CA THR A 98 -7.47 10.46 14.14
C THR A 98 -7.62 11.94 13.77
N GLU A 99 -7.15 12.86 14.61
CA GLU A 99 -7.30 14.30 14.39
C GLU A 99 -6.14 14.94 13.62
N GLU A 100 -4.95 14.33 13.61
CA GLU A 100 -3.74 14.91 12.99
C GLU A 100 -3.08 13.94 12.00
N VAL A 101 -2.68 12.75 12.44
CA VAL A 101 -1.85 11.85 11.61
C VAL A 101 -2.59 11.37 10.36
N LEU A 102 -3.79 10.81 10.50
CA LEU A 102 -4.54 10.26 9.36
C LEU A 102 -5.03 11.37 8.39
N PRO A 103 -5.56 12.51 8.86
CA PRO A 103 -5.93 13.62 7.97
C PRO A 103 -4.73 14.22 7.21
N ASN A 104 -3.57 14.36 7.87
CA ASN A 104 -2.36 14.86 7.22
C ASN A 104 -1.81 13.85 6.22
N LEU A 105 -1.87 12.56 6.52
CA LEU A 105 -1.50 11.49 5.57
C LEU A 105 -2.36 11.55 4.31
N GLU A 106 -3.68 11.68 4.46
CA GLU A 106 -4.61 11.82 3.34
C GLU A 106 -4.28 13.06 2.49
N SER A 107 -4.04 14.20 3.14
CA SER A 107 -3.65 15.43 2.46
C SER A 107 -2.33 15.29 1.67
N VAL A 108 -1.34 14.57 2.22
CA VAL A 108 -0.07 14.29 1.53
C VAL A 108 -0.31 13.37 0.33
N LEU A 109 -1.13 12.33 0.46
CA LEU A 109 -1.45 11.44 -0.65
C LEU A 109 -2.17 12.18 -1.78
N ASP A 110 -3.12 13.06 -1.44
CA ASP A 110 -3.80 13.91 -2.41
C ASP A 110 -2.82 14.81 -3.16
N HIS A 111 -1.88 15.43 -2.45
CA HIS A 111 -0.82 16.20 -3.09
C HIS A 111 0.03 15.32 -4.02
N VAL A 112 0.36 14.09 -3.63
CA VAL A 112 1.13 13.17 -4.49
C VAL A 112 0.32 12.77 -5.73
N PHE A 113 -0.98 12.53 -5.59
CA PHE A 113 -1.86 12.23 -6.73
C PHE A 113 -1.93 13.40 -7.70
N ASP A 114 -2.03 14.63 -7.20
CA ASP A 114 -2.04 15.84 -8.02
C ASP A 114 -0.70 16.04 -8.75
N MET A 115 0.43 15.76 -8.09
CA MET A 115 1.76 15.82 -8.71
C MET A 115 1.95 14.81 -9.83
N VAL A 116 1.44 13.59 -9.65
CA VAL A 116 1.54 12.49 -10.62
C VAL A 116 0.55 12.69 -11.78
N GLY A 117 -0.61 13.28 -11.50
CA GLY A 117 -1.69 13.50 -12.45
C GLY A 117 -2.70 12.36 -12.48
N GLU A 118 -3.94 12.68 -12.85
CA GLU A 118 -5.10 11.77 -12.75
C GLU A 118 -4.88 10.44 -13.48
N GLU A 119 -4.44 10.47 -14.74
CA GLU A 119 -4.23 9.27 -15.56
C GLU A 119 -3.11 8.38 -15.00
N GLN A 120 -2.06 8.96 -14.44
CA GLN A 120 -0.93 8.18 -13.93
C GLN A 120 -1.19 7.66 -12.51
N SER A 121 -2.04 8.34 -11.75
CA SER A 121 -2.39 7.95 -10.38
C SER A 121 -3.05 6.56 -10.29
N GLN A 122 -3.69 6.09 -11.37
CA GLN A 122 -4.30 4.76 -11.45
C GLN A 122 -3.26 3.61 -11.39
N TYR A 123 -1.97 3.90 -11.60
CA TYR A 123 -0.89 2.91 -11.54
C TYR A 123 -0.18 2.90 -10.18
N LEU A 124 -0.61 3.72 -9.24
CA LEU A 124 0.01 3.81 -7.92
C LEU A 124 -0.53 2.74 -7.00
N VAL A 125 0.36 1.98 -6.38
CA VAL A 125 0.02 0.95 -5.41
C VAL A 125 0.78 1.15 -4.12
N ILE A 126 0.18 0.73 -3.01
CA ILE A 126 0.89 0.60 -1.74
C ILE A 126 1.66 -0.71 -1.78
N SER A 127 2.95 -0.63 -1.48
CA SER A 127 3.87 -1.76 -1.46
C SER A 127 4.62 -1.82 -0.13
N GLU A 128 5.10 -3.03 0.17
CA GLU A 128 5.89 -3.39 1.36
C GLU A 128 5.13 -3.30 2.70
N GLU A 129 5.05 -4.45 3.38
CA GLU A 129 4.45 -4.57 4.72
C GLU A 129 5.23 -3.81 5.79
N PRO A 130 4.60 -3.22 6.82
CA PRO A 130 5.26 -2.35 7.77
C PRO A 130 6.45 -3.00 8.47
N ALA A 131 7.55 -2.25 8.61
CA ALA A 131 8.75 -2.81 9.19
C ALA A 131 8.59 -3.04 10.71
N ALA A 132 8.89 -4.25 11.17
CA ALA A 132 8.80 -4.64 12.57
C ALA A 132 9.83 -3.95 13.49
N GLY A 133 9.60 -4.05 14.81
CA GLY A 133 10.67 -3.89 15.80
C GLY A 133 11.18 -2.45 15.94
N TYR A 134 12.26 -2.13 15.23
CA TYR A 134 12.84 -0.78 15.15
C TYR A 134 12.81 -0.15 13.77
N GLY A 135 12.38 -0.87 12.73
CA GLY A 135 12.32 -0.31 11.38
C GLY A 135 11.34 0.86 11.31
N GLU A 136 11.62 1.86 10.50
CA GLU A 136 10.83 3.10 10.45
C GLU A 136 9.71 3.02 9.41
N ARG A 137 9.90 2.20 8.37
CA ARG A 137 8.96 2.10 7.25
C ARG A 137 7.56 1.68 7.68
N ILE A 138 6.57 2.44 7.21
CA ILE A 138 5.15 2.09 7.23
C ILE A 138 4.84 1.39 5.92
N PHE A 139 4.95 2.10 4.80
CA PHE A 139 4.75 1.56 3.45
C PHE A 139 5.50 2.41 2.41
N ASN A 140 5.60 1.92 1.18
CA ASN A 140 6.04 2.71 0.03
C ASN A 140 4.90 2.88 -0.97
N LEU A 141 4.80 4.05 -1.57
CA LEU A 141 3.93 4.31 -2.71
C LEU A 141 4.73 4.03 -3.99
N TYR A 142 4.30 3.00 -4.73
CA TYR A 142 5.00 2.46 -5.89
C TYR A 142 4.22 2.74 -7.17
N ASP A 143 4.90 3.26 -8.18
CA ASP A 143 4.35 3.48 -9.52
C ASP A 143 4.63 2.24 -10.38
N MET A 144 3.58 1.47 -10.68
CA MET A 144 3.68 0.24 -11.47
C MET A 144 4.11 0.51 -12.92
N SER A 145 3.85 1.71 -13.45
CA SER A 145 4.20 2.07 -14.83
C SER A 145 5.70 2.33 -14.98
N LYS A 146 6.30 3.01 -14.00
CA LYS A 146 7.74 3.35 -13.96
C LYS A 146 8.59 2.32 -13.24
N GLN A 147 7.94 1.39 -12.55
CA GLN A 147 8.55 0.37 -11.73
C GLN A 147 9.44 0.91 -10.60
N GLU A 148 9.04 2.03 -9.98
CA GLU A 148 9.81 2.69 -8.93
C GLU A 148 8.93 3.16 -7.76
N ASN A 149 9.54 3.31 -6.58
CA ASN A 149 8.87 3.96 -5.45
C ASN A 149 8.87 5.47 -5.68
N ILE A 150 7.71 6.11 -5.68
CA ILE A 150 7.63 7.58 -5.84
C ILE A 150 7.65 8.31 -4.50
N ALA A 151 7.21 7.64 -3.43
CA ALA A 151 7.27 8.15 -2.07
C ALA A 151 7.43 7.01 -1.05
N LYS A 152 8.05 7.31 0.09
CA LYS A 152 8.23 6.35 1.21
C LYS A 152 7.68 6.97 2.49
N PHE A 153 6.80 6.27 3.19
CA PHE A 153 6.11 6.76 4.37
C PHE A 153 6.63 6.06 5.62
N HIS A 154 7.19 6.82 6.55
CA HIS A 154 7.94 6.32 7.68
C HIS A 154 7.45 6.93 9.01
N VAL A 155 7.73 6.23 10.11
CA VAL A 155 7.56 6.74 11.48
C VAL A 155 8.77 6.41 12.34
N THR A 156 9.38 7.44 12.90
CA THR A 156 10.55 7.31 13.79
C THR A 156 10.16 7.54 15.25
N ARG A 157 10.83 6.82 16.15
CA ARG A 157 10.75 7.10 17.59
C ARG A 157 11.87 8.02 18.01
N VAL A 158 11.51 9.21 18.47
CA VAL A 158 12.48 10.20 18.92
C VAL A 158 12.38 10.37 20.43
N LYS A 159 13.54 10.47 21.10
CA LYS A 159 13.62 10.86 22.51
C LYS A 159 14.07 12.31 22.58
N LYS A 160 13.19 13.19 23.04
CA LYS A 160 13.52 14.58 23.33
C LYS A 160 13.98 14.71 24.79
N PRO A 161 15.15 15.33 25.06
CA PRO A 161 15.62 15.56 26.43
C PRO A 161 14.53 16.24 27.26
N GLN A 162 14.35 15.80 28.50
CA GLN A 162 13.32 16.27 29.44
C GLN A 162 11.86 16.02 29.04
N ASP A 163 11.52 15.97 27.76
CA ASP A 163 10.13 15.90 27.29
C ASP A 163 9.59 14.48 27.12
N GLY A 164 10.48 13.52 26.84
CA GLY A 164 10.14 12.10 26.73
C GLY A 164 10.24 11.60 25.29
N HIS A 165 9.32 10.73 24.91
CA HIS A 165 9.31 10.06 23.62
C HIS A 165 8.20 10.59 22.71
N TYR A 166 8.50 10.62 21.42
CA TYR A 166 7.64 11.09 20.34
C TYR A 166 7.66 10.11 19.17
N PHE A 167 6.58 10.10 18.41
CA PHE A 167 6.51 9.49 17.09
C PHE A 167 6.53 10.59 16.03
N GLN A 168 7.49 10.53 15.12
CA GLN A 168 7.62 11.49 14.02
C GLN A 168 7.25 10.80 12.71
N PHE A 169 6.05 11.10 12.23
CA PHE A 169 5.56 10.64 10.94
C PHE A 169 6.10 11.56 9.86
N HIS A 170 6.68 10.98 8.84
CA HIS A 170 7.28 11.72 7.74
C HIS A 170 7.25 10.89 6.46
N TYR A 171 7.44 11.56 5.33
CA TYR A 171 7.61 10.91 4.05
C TYR A 171 8.85 11.43 3.34
N HIS A 172 9.28 10.65 2.36
CA HIS A 172 10.39 10.94 1.46
C HIS A 172 9.87 10.87 0.03
N LEU A 173 10.38 11.72 -0.86
CA LEU A 173 10.01 11.73 -2.27
C LEU A 173 11.15 11.16 -3.13
N ALA A 174 10.85 10.71 -4.34
CA ALA A 174 11.86 10.20 -5.26
C ALA A 174 12.69 11.31 -5.95
N ASP A 175 12.16 12.54 -6.01
CA ASP A 175 12.76 13.68 -6.71
C ASP A 175 14.08 14.16 -6.10
N ASP A 176 14.21 14.04 -4.78
CA ASP A 176 15.42 14.34 -4.01
C ASP A 176 16.21 13.09 -3.61
N GLN A 177 15.89 11.94 -4.23
CA GLN A 177 16.49 10.64 -3.90
C GLN A 177 16.20 10.15 -2.47
N TYR A 178 15.08 10.56 -1.88
CA TYR A 178 14.62 10.22 -0.53
C TYR A 178 15.54 10.77 0.58
N GLU A 179 16.07 11.98 0.40
CA GLU A 179 16.96 12.62 1.38
C GLU A 179 16.19 13.45 2.41
N GLU A 180 15.22 14.23 1.98
CA GLU A 180 14.43 15.13 2.81
C GLU A 180 13.32 14.38 3.55
N HIS A 181 13.16 14.73 4.82
CA HIS A 181 12.14 14.17 5.69
C HIS A 181 10.97 15.15 5.79
N PHE A 182 10.02 15.04 4.87
CA PHE A 182 8.84 15.89 4.86
C PHE A 182 7.90 15.51 6.01
N PRO A 183 7.60 16.41 6.96
CA PRO A 183 6.84 16.08 8.15
C PRO A 183 5.35 15.86 7.84
N ILE A 184 4.77 14.82 8.44
CA ILE A 184 3.33 14.55 8.43
C ILE A 184 2.71 14.96 9.76
N ALA A 185 3.29 14.49 10.87
CA ALA A 185 2.79 14.75 12.22
C ALA A 185 3.86 14.42 13.27
N GLU A 186 3.77 15.05 14.43
CA GLU A 186 4.60 14.70 15.59
C GLU A 186 3.74 14.46 16.83
N VAL A 187 3.71 13.21 17.29
CA VAL A 187 2.81 12.78 18.36
C VAL A 187 3.58 12.47 19.63
N HIS A 188 3.19 13.06 20.76
CA HIS A 188 3.79 12.77 22.06
C HIS A 188 3.33 11.40 22.59
N TRP A 189 4.28 10.56 22.99
CA TRP A 189 3.98 9.27 23.63
C TRP A 189 3.97 9.37 25.16
N GLY A 190 4.92 10.11 25.74
CA GLY A 190 5.12 10.17 27.20
C GLY A 190 6.57 9.94 27.64
N LYS A 191 6.80 9.88 28.95
CA LYS A 191 8.16 9.80 29.54
C LYS A 191 8.80 8.40 29.42
N ASN A 192 7.99 7.35 29.39
CA ASN A 192 8.49 5.98 29.28
C ASN A 192 8.80 5.60 27.83
N THR A 193 9.74 4.68 27.62
CA THR A 193 10.05 4.18 26.28
C THR A 193 8.80 3.51 25.67
N PRO A 194 8.40 3.88 24.44
CA PRO A 194 7.31 3.21 23.74
C PRO A 194 7.69 1.75 23.40
N PRO A 195 6.70 0.87 23.21
CA PRO A 195 6.97 -0.48 22.74
C PRO A 195 7.63 -0.47 21.35
N LYS A 196 8.08 -1.65 20.92
CA LYS A 196 8.51 -1.88 19.54
C LYS A 196 7.29 -1.96 18.62
N TRP A 197 7.50 -1.69 17.33
CA TRP A 197 6.48 -1.86 16.32
C TRP A 197 6.04 -3.32 16.22
N MET A 198 4.76 -3.51 15.97
CA MET A 198 4.16 -4.83 15.77
C MET A 198 4.58 -5.40 14.40
N MET A 199 4.39 -6.70 14.22
CA MET A 199 4.24 -7.33 12.90
C MET A 199 2.79 -7.77 12.76
#